data_AF-A0A1I3GIL8-F1
#
_entry.id   AF-A0A1I3GIL8-F1
#
_cell.length_a   1.000
_cell.length_b   1.000
_cell.length_c   1.000
_cell.angle_alpha   90.00
_cell.angle_beta   90.00
_cell.angle_gamma   90.00
#
_symmetry.space_group_name_H-M   'P 1'
#
loop_
_entity.id
_entity.type
_entity.pdbx_description
1 polymer ?
#
loop_
_entity_poly.entity_id
_entity_poly.type
_entity_poly.pdbx_seq_one_letter_code
_entity_poly.pdbx_strand_id
1 'polypeptide(L)'
;MKVNSQSFRVGKVRGDLRSKVWYLTYRENGVRHRPRVGADKKTAEQLAAQINGQLASTMPAALSFEPVKIVALQARWLKRHEEIVRSSVQTVRRYRAATQHLLNFVEQGRVPERSDRFRVEHAEQFVRYLRNLLIAPNGHPNSPVRPLLDKGILYILQTCRSLFNFAAKRRNLSPYSENPFAVLQLERIPVEDSKPIVLFTAE
;
A
#
# COMPACT_ATOMS: atom_id res chain seq x y z
N MET A 1 -45.37 -13.73 4.72
CA MET A 1 -44.69 -12.74 5.59
C MET A 1 -44.06 -11.66 4.72
N LYS A 2 -44.56 -10.41 4.76
CA LYS A 2 -43.93 -9.28 4.07
C LYS A 2 -42.67 -8.90 4.86
N VAL A 3 -41.49 -9.18 4.31
CA VAL A 3 -40.22 -8.68 4.87
C VAL A 3 -40.25 -7.17 4.68
N ASN A 4 -40.40 -6.41 5.77
CA ASN A 4 -40.25 -4.96 5.75
C ASN A 4 -38.81 -4.65 5.32
N SER A 5 -38.62 -4.33 4.04
CA SER A 5 -37.31 -3.99 3.49
C SER A 5 -36.96 -2.57 3.90
N GLN A 6 -36.27 -2.43 5.03
CA GLN A 6 -35.71 -1.13 5.40
C GLN A 6 -34.73 -0.72 4.30
N SER A 7 -35.01 0.41 3.65
CA SER A 7 -34.16 0.99 2.63
C SER A 7 -34.14 2.51 2.81
N PHE A 8 -33.06 3.12 2.36
CA PHE A 8 -32.91 4.57 2.31
C PHE A 8 -32.25 4.95 0.98
N ARG A 9 -32.34 6.23 0.62
CA ARG A 9 -31.72 6.74 -0.60
C ARG A 9 -31.05 8.08 -0.33
N VAL A 10 -29.83 8.24 -0.83
CA VAL A 10 -29.10 9.50 -0.81
C VAL A 10 -28.68 9.79 -2.25
N GLY A 11 -29.44 10.66 -2.92
CA GLY A 11 -29.27 10.98 -4.34
C GLY A 11 -29.21 9.74 -5.26
N LYS A 12 -28.06 9.51 -5.90
CA LYS A 12 -27.81 8.38 -6.82
C LYS A 12 -27.50 7.05 -6.12
N VAL A 13 -27.37 7.04 -4.79
CA VAL A 13 -27.02 5.86 -3.98
C VAL A 13 -28.24 5.35 -3.21
N ARG A 14 -28.47 4.04 -3.22
CA ARG A 14 -29.55 3.37 -2.48
C ARG A 14 -28.98 2.43 -1.43
N GLY A 15 -29.40 2.55 -0.17
CA GLY A 15 -29.10 1.62 0.91
C GLY A 15 -30.24 0.63 1.10
N ASP A 16 -29.94 -0.67 1.13
CA ASP A 16 -30.91 -1.72 1.43
C ASP A 16 -30.41 -2.57 2.62
N LEU A 17 -31.25 -2.75 3.63
CA LEU A 17 -30.99 -3.67 4.73
C LEU A 17 -31.31 -5.10 4.28
N ARG A 18 -30.34 -6.00 4.43
CA ARG A 18 -30.54 -7.45 4.28
C ARG A 18 -30.08 -8.16 5.54
N SER A 19 -30.99 -8.89 6.17
CA SER A 19 -30.78 -9.49 7.49
C SER A 19 -30.37 -8.41 8.51
N LYS A 20 -29.12 -8.42 8.97
CA LYS A 20 -28.56 -7.43 9.91
C LYS A 20 -27.47 -6.54 9.28
N VAL A 21 -27.45 -6.45 7.96
CA VAL A 21 -26.35 -5.81 7.21
C VAL A 21 -26.89 -4.90 6.12
N TRP A 22 -26.39 -3.67 6.10
CA TRP A 22 -26.64 -2.68 5.07
C TRP A 22 -25.75 -2.90 3.86
N TYR A 23 -26.38 -2.86 2.68
CA TYR A 23 -25.73 -2.83 1.39
C TYR A 23 -26.04 -1.52 0.71
N LEU A 24 -25.03 -0.87 0.13
CA LEU A 24 -25.25 0.28 -0.74
C LEU A 24 -25.27 -0.20 -2.19
N THR A 25 -26.10 0.42 -3.03
CA THR A 25 -26.19 0.17 -4.47
C THR A 25 -26.06 1.50 -5.19
N TYR A 26 -25.12 1.59 -6.11
CA TYR A 26 -24.94 2.76 -6.98
C TYR A 26 -24.37 2.35 -8.34
N ARG A 27 -24.41 3.28 -9.29
CA ARG A 27 -23.77 3.12 -10.61
C ARG A 27 -22.67 4.16 -10.78
N GLU A 28 -21.51 3.69 -11.21
CA GLU A 28 -20.35 4.52 -11.55
C GLU A 28 -19.89 4.11 -12.95
N ASN A 29 -19.81 5.06 -13.88
CA ASN A 29 -19.44 4.81 -15.29
C ASN A 29 -20.23 3.67 -15.95
N GLY A 30 -21.53 3.55 -15.63
CA GLY A 30 -22.42 2.51 -16.15
C GLY A 30 -22.34 1.15 -15.42
N VAL A 31 -21.33 0.92 -14.59
CA VAL A 31 -21.15 -0.33 -13.82
C VAL A 31 -21.91 -0.24 -12.49
N ARG A 32 -22.61 -1.31 -12.13
CA ARG A 32 -23.35 -1.41 -10.86
C ARG A 32 -22.44 -1.94 -9.75
N HIS A 33 -22.33 -1.19 -8.66
CA HIS A 33 -21.60 -1.59 -7.46
C HIS A 33 -22.56 -1.88 -6.31
N ARG A 34 -22.24 -2.90 -5.50
CA ARG A 34 -23.04 -3.29 -4.33
C ARG A 34 -22.21 -3.64 -3.08
N PRO A 35 -21.48 -2.69 -2.50
CA PRO A 35 -20.64 -2.92 -1.32
C PRO A 35 -21.47 -3.20 -0.05
N ARG A 36 -20.88 -4.01 0.84
CA ARG A 36 -21.36 -4.29 2.20
C ARG A 36 -20.78 -3.24 3.15
N VAL A 37 -21.63 -2.57 3.95
CA VAL A 37 -21.20 -1.44 4.78
C VAL A 37 -21.16 -1.74 6.28
N GLY A 38 -22.06 -2.58 6.79
CA GLY A 38 -22.08 -2.92 8.21
C GLY A 38 -23.51 -3.04 8.75
N ALA A 39 -23.66 -3.14 10.07
CA ALA A 39 -24.97 -3.31 10.71
C ALA A 39 -25.65 -1.99 11.08
N ASP A 40 -24.87 -0.92 11.26
CA ASP A 40 -25.39 0.38 11.66
C ASP A 40 -25.91 1.18 10.45
N LYS A 41 -27.09 1.78 10.63
CA LYS A 41 -27.79 2.57 9.62
C LYS A 41 -27.16 3.95 9.45
N LYS A 42 -26.72 4.60 10.54
CA LYS A 42 -26.19 5.97 10.49
C LYS A 42 -24.86 6.03 9.74
N THR A 43 -23.98 5.06 9.99
CA THR A 43 -22.74 4.87 9.20
C THR A 43 -23.03 4.58 7.73
N ALA A 44 -24.05 3.77 7.43
CA ALA A 44 -24.47 3.50 6.06
C ALA A 44 -24.99 4.75 5.33
N GLU A 45 -25.76 5.61 6.01
CA GLU A 45 -26.25 6.88 5.47
C GLU A 45 -25.12 7.88 5.21
N GLN A 46 -24.16 8.00 6.15
CA GLN A 46 -22.98 8.86 5.98
C GLN A 46 -22.15 8.44 4.76
N LEU A 47 -21.88 7.14 4.62
CA LEU A 47 -21.15 6.61 3.46
C LEU A 47 -21.94 6.81 2.15
N ALA A 48 -23.26 6.66 2.18
CA ALA A 48 -24.09 6.94 1.00
C ALA A 48 -24.06 8.41 0.60
N ALA A 49 -24.07 9.34 1.56
CA ALA A 49 -23.94 10.78 1.30
C ALA A 49 -22.58 11.13 0.68
N GLN A 50 -21.50 10.51 1.19
CA GLN A 50 -20.15 10.70 0.66
C GLN A 50 -20.01 10.18 -0.77
N ILE A 51 -20.49 8.97 -1.05
CA ILE A 51 -20.49 8.39 -2.41
C ILE A 51 -21.35 9.25 -3.35
N ASN A 52 -22.50 9.74 -2.88
CA ASN A 52 -23.36 10.60 -3.69
C ASN A 52 -22.67 11.92 -4.06
N GLY A 53 -21.92 12.54 -3.13
CA GLY A 53 -21.12 13.73 -3.41
C GLY A 53 -20.02 13.50 -4.46
N GLN A 54 -19.39 12.33 -4.42
CA GLN A 54 -18.38 11.94 -5.41
C GLN A 54 -18.98 11.70 -6.80
N LEU A 55 -20.10 10.96 -6.87
CA LEU A 55 -20.83 10.72 -8.13
C LEU A 55 -21.41 12.00 -8.75
N ALA A 56 -21.65 13.04 -7.94
CA ALA A 56 -22.14 14.34 -8.42
C ALA A 56 -21.01 15.21 -8.99
N SER A 57 -19.77 15.04 -8.52
CA SER A 57 -18.62 15.86 -8.90
C SER A 57 -17.80 15.29 -10.07
N THR A 58 -18.25 14.21 -10.72
CA THR A 58 -17.46 13.43 -11.69
C THR A 58 -16.13 12.95 -11.08
N MET A 59 -16.03 12.98 -9.75
CA MET A 59 -14.96 12.36 -9.03
C MET A 59 -15.27 10.86 -8.92
N PRO A 60 -14.27 9.99 -9.08
CA PRO A 60 -14.45 8.57 -8.87
C PRO A 60 -15.00 8.31 -7.47
N ALA A 61 -15.94 7.38 -7.34
CA ALA A 61 -16.50 7.01 -6.06
C ALA A 61 -15.42 6.43 -5.13
N ALA A 62 -15.56 6.65 -3.82
CA ALA A 62 -14.67 6.15 -2.76
C ALA A 62 -14.50 4.62 -2.75
N LEU A 63 -15.20 3.90 -3.60
CA LEU A 63 -15.27 2.45 -3.61
C LEU A 63 -14.89 1.85 -4.97
N SER A 64 -14.41 2.67 -5.94
CA SER A 64 -13.77 2.20 -7.18
C SER A 64 -12.25 2.05 -7.05
N PHE A 65 -11.80 1.41 -5.96
CA PHE A 65 -10.40 0.97 -5.86
C PHE A 65 -10.30 -0.49 -6.32
N GLU A 66 -9.30 -0.77 -7.15
CA GLU A 66 -8.95 -2.12 -7.56
C GLU A 66 -7.86 -2.65 -6.64
N PRO A 67 -8.18 -3.53 -5.68
CA PRO A 67 -7.20 -3.96 -4.72
C PRO A 67 -6.31 -5.01 -5.38
N VAL A 68 -5.01 -4.83 -5.29
CA VAL A 68 -4.00 -5.65 -5.98
C VAL A 68 -3.07 -6.25 -4.94
N LYS A 69 -2.62 -7.49 -5.20
CA LYS A 69 -1.58 -8.11 -4.36
C LYS A 69 -0.29 -7.30 -4.46
N ILE A 70 0.46 -7.17 -3.38
CA ILE A 70 1.71 -6.41 -3.33
C ILE A 70 2.71 -6.95 -4.37
N VAL A 71 2.74 -8.26 -4.62
CA VAL A 71 3.54 -8.89 -5.68
C VAL A 71 3.18 -8.34 -7.07
N ALA A 72 1.89 -8.29 -7.40
CA ALA A 72 1.43 -7.78 -8.68
C ALA A 72 1.64 -6.26 -8.80
N LEU A 73 1.52 -5.53 -7.69
CA LEU A 73 1.84 -4.10 -7.62
C LEU A 73 3.32 -3.84 -7.93
N GLN A 74 4.23 -4.63 -7.35
CA GLN A 74 5.67 -4.56 -7.63
C GLN A 74 5.96 -4.79 -9.12
N ALA A 75 5.40 -5.84 -9.72
CA ALA A 75 5.59 -6.14 -11.13
C ALA A 75 5.14 -4.98 -12.03
N ARG A 76 3.95 -4.41 -11.78
CA ARG A 76 3.43 -3.24 -12.52
C ARG A 76 4.30 -2.00 -12.35
N TRP A 77 4.80 -1.78 -11.14
CA TRP A 77 5.65 -0.63 -10.83
C TRP A 77 7.03 -0.73 -11.50
N LEU A 78 7.67 -1.91 -11.45
CA LEU A 78 8.94 -2.18 -12.13
C LEU A 78 8.79 -2.05 -13.65
N LYS A 79 7.72 -2.61 -14.22
CA LYS A 79 7.40 -2.47 -15.66
C LYS A 79 7.28 -1.00 -16.07
N ARG A 80 6.59 -0.18 -15.26
CA ARG A 80 6.54 1.28 -15.49
C ARG A 80 7.93 1.93 -15.46
N HIS A 81 8.79 1.50 -14.54
CA HIS A 81 10.15 2.04 -14.46
C HIS A 81 10.97 1.74 -15.72
N GLU A 82 10.79 0.55 -16.29
CA GLU A 82 11.44 0.12 -17.52
C GLU A 82 10.87 0.82 -18.76
N GLU A 83 9.56 0.80 -18.95
CA GLU A 83 8.93 1.22 -20.21
C GLU A 83 8.64 2.74 -20.27
N ILE A 84 8.24 3.33 -19.14
CA ILE A 84 7.74 4.72 -19.10
C ILE A 84 8.79 5.65 -18.53
N VAL A 85 9.35 5.32 -17.36
CA VAL A 85 10.39 6.16 -16.72
C VAL A 85 11.74 5.97 -17.41
N ARG A 86 11.93 4.87 -18.15
CA ARG A 86 13.19 4.50 -18.81
C ARG A 86 14.38 4.49 -17.83
N SER A 87 14.12 3.99 -16.62
CA SER A 87 15.17 3.76 -15.63
C SER A 87 16.17 2.73 -16.16
N SER A 88 17.45 2.91 -15.85
CA SER A 88 18.47 1.94 -16.26
C SER A 88 18.19 0.53 -15.71
N VAL A 89 18.65 -0.49 -16.43
CA VAL A 89 18.52 -1.91 -16.01
C VAL A 89 19.08 -2.12 -14.60
N GLN A 90 20.20 -1.48 -14.28
CA GLN A 90 20.81 -1.54 -12.96
C GLN A 90 19.89 -0.96 -11.87
N THR A 91 19.23 0.17 -12.14
CA THR A 91 18.27 0.77 -11.21
C THR A 91 17.06 -0.13 -10.99
N VAL A 92 16.49 -0.69 -12.06
CA VAL A 92 15.38 -1.65 -11.97
C VAL A 92 15.79 -2.88 -11.15
N ARG A 93 17.00 -3.41 -11.35
CA ARG A 93 17.53 -4.53 -10.56
C ARG A 93 17.65 -4.20 -9.08
N ARG A 94 18.14 -2.99 -8.73
CA ARG A 94 18.24 -2.53 -7.33
C ARG A 94 16.86 -2.37 -6.70
N TYR A 95 15.90 -1.78 -7.40
CA TYR A 95 14.52 -1.66 -6.93
C TYR A 95 13.84 -3.01 -6.73
N ARG A 96 14.07 -3.96 -7.65
CA ARG A 96 13.58 -5.33 -7.52
C ARG A 96 14.15 -5.99 -6.27
N ALA A 97 15.47 -5.91 -6.05
CA ALA A 97 16.11 -6.46 -4.86
C ALA A 97 15.58 -5.82 -3.56
N ALA A 98 15.46 -4.50 -3.52
CA ALA A 98 14.94 -3.79 -2.36
C ALA A 98 13.49 -4.20 -2.03
N THR A 99 12.62 -4.23 -3.04
CA THR A 99 11.21 -4.63 -2.85
C THR A 99 11.03 -6.12 -2.62
N GLN A 100 12.00 -6.96 -2.96
CA GLN A 100 11.95 -8.39 -2.66
C GLN A 100 11.91 -8.66 -1.15
N HIS A 101 12.60 -7.84 -0.33
CA HIS A 101 12.51 -7.96 1.13
C HIS A 101 11.07 -7.79 1.63
N LEU A 102 10.31 -6.87 1.03
CA LEU A 102 8.90 -6.67 1.36
C LEU A 102 8.06 -7.89 0.94
N LEU A 103 8.32 -8.46 -0.24
CA LEU A 103 7.60 -9.66 -0.68
C LEU A 103 7.86 -10.84 0.25
N ASN A 104 9.13 -11.09 0.60
CA ASN A 104 9.52 -12.16 1.52
C ASN A 104 8.88 -11.96 2.90
N PHE A 105 8.77 -10.73 3.38
CA PHE A 105 8.09 -10.41 4.64
C PHE A 105 6.59 -10.72 4.58
N VAL A 106 5.93 -10.33 3.48
CA VAL A 106 4.50 -10.59 3.27
C VAL A 106 4.21 -12.09 3.14
N GLU A 107 5.10 -12.84 2.49
CA GLU A 107 4.99 -14.29 2.28
C GLU A 107 5.06 -15.10 3.59
N GLN A 108 5.58 -14.53 4.68
CA GLN A 108 5.52 -15.15 6.02
C GLN A 108 4.09 -15.31 6.56
N GLY A 109 3.08 -14.74 5.89
CA GLY A 109 1.67 -14.90 6.24
C GLY A 109 1.23 -14.12 7.48
N ARG A 110 2.11 -13.27 8.05
CA ARG A 110 1.83 -12.47 9.26
C ARG A 110 1.14 -11.14 8.97
N VAL A 111 1.16 -10.70 7.70
CA VAL A 111 0.60 -9.42 7.27
C VAL A 111 -0.24 -9.60 5.99
N PRO A 112 -1.15 -8.67 5.67
CA PRO A 112 -1.98 -8.78 4.48
C PRO A 112 -1.17 -8.71 3.17
N GLU A 113 -1.49 -9.61 2.22
CA GLU A 113 -0.88 -9.61 0.87
C GLU A 113 -1.38 -8.49 -0.03
N ARG A 114 -2.50 -7.85 0.31
CA ARG A 114 -3.16 -6.86 -0.55
C ARG A 114 -2.76 -5.46 -0.14
N SER A 115 -2.47 -4.62 -1.14
CA SER A 115 -2.01 -3.24 -0.92
C SER A 115 -3.01 -2.38 -0.16
N ASP A 116 -4.32 -2.60 -0.35
CA ASP A 116 -5.40 -1.85 0.33
C ASP A 116 -5.50 -2.15 1.82
N ARG A 117 -4.96 -3.29 2.26
CA ARG A 117 -4.99 -3.74 3.66
C ARG A 117 -3.64 -3.59 4.36
N PHE A 118 -2.59 -3.28 3.62
CA PHE A 118 -1.27 -3.00 4.20
C PHE A 118 -1.31 -1.60 4.83
N ARG A 119 -0.93 -1.50 6.10
CA ARG A 119 -1.16 -0.34 6.97
C ARG A 119 0.15 0.03 7.67
N VAL A 120 0.14 1.16 8.38
CA VAL A 120 1.32 1.67 9.09
C VAL A 120 1.85 0.65 10.09
N GLU A 121 0.98 -0.07 10.80
CA GLU A 121 1.41 -1.08 11.78
C GLU A 121 2.18 -2.23 11.10
N HIS A 122 1.80 -2.60 9.87
CA HIS A 122 2.52 -3.59 9.07
C HIS A 122 3.86 -3.05 8.56
N ALA A 123 3.94 -1.76 8.24
CA ALA A 123 5.19 -1.12 7.85
C ALA A 123 6.18 -1.04 9.04
N GLU A 124 5.70 -0.75 10.26
CA GLU A 124 6.53 -0.80 11.48
C GLU A 124 7.05 -2.21 11.77
N GLN A 125 6.20 -3.23 11.62
CA GLN A 125 6.64 -4.63 11.72
C GLN A 125 7.69 -4.98 10.67
N PHE A 126 7.54 -4.46 9.46
CA PHE A 126 8.54 -4.64 8.40
C PHE A 126 9.89 -3.99 8.75
N VAL A 127 9.90 -2.80 9.37
CA VAL A 127 11.15 -2.18 9.88
C VAL A 127 11.84 -3.09 10.89
N ARG A 128 11.09 -3.66 11.84
CA ARG A 128 11.63 -4.62 12.82
C ARG A 128 12.16 -5.88 12.15
N TYR A 129 11.48 -6.37 11.12
CA TYR A 129 11.95 -7.50 10.32
C TYR A 129 13.29 -7.17 9.64
N LEU A 130 13.43 -6.00 9.02
CA LEU A 130 14.67 -5.59 8.35
C LEU A 130 15.85 -5.46 9.33
N ARG A 131 15.63 -4.93 10.54
CA ARG A 131 16.68 -4.81 11.57
C ARG A 131 17.22 -6.15 12.06
N ASN A 132 16.41 -7.21 12.00
CA ASN A 132 16.80 -8.55 12.40
C ASN A 132 17.33 -9.40 11.22
N LEU A 133 17.40 -8.83 10.01
CA LEU A 133 17.79 -9.56 8.82
C LEU A 133 19.32 -9.67 8.72
N LEU A 134 19.80 -10.90 8.58
CA LEU A 134 21.20 -11.19 8.25
C LEU A 134 21.33 -11.39 6.75
N ILE A 135 22.25 -10.65 6.11
CA ILE A 135 22.49 -10.67 4.68
C ILE A 135 23.96 -10.88 4.34
N ALA A 136 24.20 -11.61 3.26
CA ALA A 136 25.50 -11.63 2.60
C ALA A 136 25.69 -10.32 1.80
N PRO A 137 26.78 -9.56 1.97
CA PRO A 137 26.97 -8.24 1.34
C PRO A 137 26.78 -8.22 -0.17
N ASN A 138 27.22 -9.28 -0.86
CA ASN A 138 27.16 -9.41 -2.33
C ASN A 138 26.18 -10.50 -2.78
N GLY A 139 25.40 -11.07 -1.85
CA GLY A 139 24.51 -12.21 -2.14
C GLY A 139 25.24 -13.51 -2.48
N HIS A 140 26.56 -13.57 -2.31
CA HIS A 140 27.33 -14.79 -2.54
C HIS A 140 27.09 -15.78 -1.38
N PRO A 141 26.77 -17.05 -1.63
CA PRO A 141 26.42 -18.02 -0.59
C PRO A 141 27.50 -18.21 0.47
N ASN A 142 28.77 -18.10 0.06
CA ASN A 142 29.92 -18.31 0.95
C ASN A 142 30.41 -17.02 1.62
N SER A 143 29.75 -15.88 1.42
CA SER A 143 30.13 -14.66 2.10
C SER A 143 29.64 -14.67 3.56
N PRO A 144 30.42 -14.10 4.49
CA PRO A 144 29.96 -13.93 5.86
C PRO A 144 28.69 -13.09 5.87
N VAL A 145 27.66 -13.58 6.57
CA VAL A 145 26.41 -12.86 6.78
C VAL A 145 26.62 -11.79 7.84
N ARG A 146 26.00 -10.63 7.63
CA ARG A 146 26.01 -9.51 8.58
C ARG A 146 24.62 -8.90 8.69
N PRO A 147 24.31 -8.18 9.77
CA PRO A 147 23.11 -7.36 9.83
C PRO A 147 23.00 -6.41 8.64
N LEU A 148 21.77 -6.16 8.20
CA LEU A 148 21.49 -5.16 7.18
C LEU A 148 21.84 -3.76 7.73
N LEU A 149 22.77 -3.08 7.06
CA LEU A 149 23.20 -1.74 7.44
C LEU A 149 22.03 -0.74 7.42
N ASP A 150 22.04 0.25 8.30
CA ASP A 150 21.00 1.29 8.40
C ASP A 150 20.73 2.00 7.07
N LYS A 151 21.79 2.32 6.32
CA LYS A 151 21.65 2.92 4.97
C LYS A 151 20.89 2.00 4.01
N GLY A 152 21.09 0.68 4.13
CA GLY A 152 20.37 -0.33 3.35
C GLY A 152 18.89 -0.40 3.75
N ILE A 153 18.61 -0.38 5.06
CA ILE A 153 17.24 -0.32 5.59
C ILE A 153 16.52 0.92 5.04
N LEU A 154 17.14 2.11 5.17
CA LEU A 154 16.60 3.36 4.65
C LEU A 154 16.31 3.29 3.15
N TYR A 155 17.25 2.77 2.36
CA TYR A 155 17.05 2.60 0.92
C TYR A 155 15.85 1.70 0.59
N ILE A 156 15.72 0.57 1.30
CA ILE A 156 14.58 -0.34 1.13
C ILE A 156 13.26 0.35 1.47
N LEU A 157 13.20 1.05 2.60
CA LEU A 157 11.99 1.76 3.06
C LEU A 157 11.59 2.88 2.09
N GLN A 158 12.55 3.67 1.60
CA GLN A 158 12.31 4.70 0.58
C GLN A 158 11.80 4.10 -0.73
N THR A 159 12.34 2.96 -1.14
CA THR A 159 11.89 2.24 -2.33
C THR A 159 10.45 1.74 -2.14
N CYS A 160 10.11 1.18 -0.97
CA CYS A 160 8.75 0.78 -0.63
C CYS A 160 7.78 1.98 -0.57
N ARG A 161 8.23 3.14 -0.06
CA ARG A 161 7.48 4.39 -0.11
C ARG A 161 7.16 4.79 -1.55
N SER A 162 8.12 4.71 -2.47
CA SER A 162 7.89 4.97 -3.89
C SER A 162 6.88 4.00 -4.52
N LEU A 163 6.99 2.69 -4.21
CA LEU A 163 6.04 1.67 -4.65
C LEU A 163 4.61 1.96 -4.20
N PHE A 164 4.41 2.30 -2.92
CA PHE A 164 3.08 2.61 -2.38
C PHE A 164 2.55 3.98 -2.85
N ASN A 165 3.42 4.94 -3.16
CA ASN A 165 3.01 6.17 -3.86
C ASN A 165 2.47 5.87 -5.26
N PHE A 166 3.09 4.93 -5.97
CA PHE A 166 2.56 4.45 -7.24
C PHE A 166 1.19 3.78 -7.07
N ALA A 167 1.02 2.96 -6.02
CA ALA A 167 -0.27 2.35 -5.67
C ALA A 167 -1.36 3.40 -5.41
N ALA A 168 -1.03 4.45 -4.65
CA ALA A 168 -1.95 5.56 -4.37
C ALA A 168 -2.40 6.24 -5.68
N LYS A 169 -1.45 6.58 -6.56
CA LYS A 169 -1.73 7.22 -7.86
C LYS A 169 -2.58 6.34 -8.79
N ARG A 170 -2.46 5.02 -8.67
CA ARG A 170 -3.22 4.03 -9.46
C ARG A 170 -4.52 3.55 -8.78
N ARG A 171 -4.88 4.14 -7.63
CA ARG A 171 -6.07 3.76 -6.84
C ARG A 171 -6.08 2.28 -6.41
N ASN A 172 -4.89 1.76 -6.08
CA ASN A 172 -4.73 0.43 -5.48
C ASN A 172 -4.67 0.47 -3.94
N LEU A 173 -4.78 1.66 -3.36
CA LEU A 173 -4.95 1.88 -1.92
C LEU A 173 -6.40 2.31 -1.63
N SER A 174 -6.83 2.15 -0.38
CA SER A 174 -8.10 2.71 0.06
C SER A 174 -8.04 4.24 -0.02
N PRO A 175 -9.13 4.94 -0.40
CA PRO A 175 -9.14 6.40 -0.49
C PRO A 175 -8.91 7.11 0.84
N TYR A 176 -9.08 6.39 1.96
CA TYR A 176 -8.80 6.90 3.30
C TYR A 176 -7.48 6.38 3.87
N SER A 177 -6.77 5.52 3.13
CA SER A 177 -5.45 5.05 3.55
C SER A 177 -4.38 5.86 2.86
N GLU A 178 -3.55 6.51 3.66
CA GLU A 178 -2.30 7.08 3.18
C GLU A 178 -1.29 5.98 2.86
N ASN A 179 -0.17 6.38 2.24
CA ASN A 179 0.94 5.48 2.06
C ASN A 179 1.52 5.10 3.44
N PRO A 180 1.54 3.80 3.80
CA PRO A 180 1.98 3.35 5.12
C PRO A 180 3.47 3.64 5.39
N PHE A 181 4.28 3.80 4.34
CA PHE A 181 5.69 4.17 4.44
C PHE A 181 5.93 5.69 4.41
N ALA A 182 4.90 6.51 4.14
CA ALA A 182 5.02 7.96 4.21
C ALA A 182 4.86 8.50 5.64
N VAL A 183 4.10 7.77 6.47
CA VAL A 183 3.90 8.10 7.89
C VAL A 183 5.11 7.73 8.73
N LEU A 184 5.87 6.71 8.32
CA LEU A 184 7.16 6.40 8.93
C LEU A 184 8.08 7.62 8.76
N GLN A 185 8.52 8.20 9.87
CA GLN A 185 9.47 9.31 9.90
C GLN A 185 10.87 8.81 9.51
N LEU A 186 11.03 8.38 8.25
CA LEU A 186 12.23 7.74 7.74
C LEU A 186 13.45 8.66 7.88
N GLU A 187 13.26 9.97 7.85
CA GLU A 187 14.34 10.95 8.03
C GLU A 187 14.92 10.96 9.46
N ARG A 188 14.21 10.40 10.45
CA ARG A 188 14.64 10.35 11.86
C ARG A 188 15.28 9.02 12.27
N ILE A 189 15.38 8.06 11.36
CA ILE A 189 16.05 6.79 11.68
C ILE A 189 17.56 7.09 11.76
N PRO A 190 18.19 6.91 12.94
CA PRO A 190 19.62 7.15 13.08
C PRO A 190 20.39 6.17 12.19
N VAL A 191 21.47 6.65 11.58
CA VAL A 191 22.41 5.84 10.81
C VAL A 191 23.66 5.72 11.66
N GLU A 192 23.80 4.62 12.39
CA GLU A 192 24.90 4.41 13.32
C GLU A 192 26.09 3.75 12.58
N ASP A 193 25.82 2.95 11.55
CA ASP A 193 26.82 2.19 10.79
C ASP A 193 27.48 2.96 9.61
N SER A 194 27.61 4.29 9.69
CA SER A 194 28.25 5.04 8.60
C SER A 194 29.76 4.79 8.55
N LYS A 195 30.29 4.33 7.39
CA LYS A 195 31.75 4.24 7.18
C LYS A 195 32.41 5.59 7.48
N PRO A 196 33.53 5.62 8.23
CA PRO A 196 34.24 6.85 8.52
C PRO A 196 34.70 7.52 7.21
N ILE A 197 34.50 8.83 7.12
CA ILE A 197 35.00 9.65 6.02
C ILE A 197 36.48 9.88 6.30
N VAL A 198 37.35 9.23 5.52
CA VAL A 198 38.78 9.54 5.54
C VAL A 198 38.98 10.76 4.64
N LEU A 199 39.17 11.93 5.26
CA LEU A 199 39.61 13.12 4.54
C LEU A 199 41.09 12.95 4.23
N PHE A 200 41.44 12.89 2.95
CA PHE A 200 42.85 12.92 2.54
C PHE A 200 43.40 14.31 2.87
N THR A 201 44.23 14.41 3.91
CA THR A 201 45.07 15.58 4.14
C THR A 201 46.25 15.53 3.19
N ALA A 202 46.52 16.62 2.48
CA ALA A 202 47.75 16.76 1.70
C ALA A 202 48.94 16.84 2.66
N GLU A 203 49.95 15.99 2.45
CA GLU A 203 51.30 16.19 2.97
C GLU A 203 52.02 17.26 2.17
#